data_AF-A0A351CIS6-F1
#
_entry.id   AF-A0A351CIS6-F1
#
_cell.length_a   1.000
_cell.length_b   1.000
_cell.length_c   1.000
_cell.angle_alpha   90.00
_cell.angle_beta   90.00
_cell.angle_gamma   90.00
#
_symmetry.space_group_name_H-M   'P 1'
#
loop_
_entity.id
_entity.type
_entity.pdbx_description
1 polymer ?
#
loop_
_entity_poly.entity_id
_entity_poly.type
_entity_poly.pdbx_seq_one_letter_code
_entity_poly.pdbx_strand_id
1 'polypeptide(L)' 'MFLPTTKNELKALGWKSPDVILVTGDTYVDSPFIGVAVIGKV' A
#
# COMPACT_ATOMS: atom_id res chain seq x y z
N MET A 1 -5.01 -5.27 7.33
CA MET A 1 -5.42 -3.84 7.39
C MET A 1 -4.83 -3.18 6.15
N PHE A 2 -5.56 -2.39 5.37
CA PHE A 2 -5.01 -1.83 4.13
C PHE A 2 -3.89 -0.82 4.43
N LEU A 3 -2.81 -0.89 3.64
CA LEU A 3 -1.70 0.07 3.72
C LEU A 3 -2.14 1.44 3.19
N PRO A 4 -1.66 2.55 3.79
CA PRO A 4 -1.95 3.89 3.30
C PRO A 4 -1.35 4.11 1.91
N THR A 5 -2.15 4.66 1.02
CA THR A 5 -1.79 4.98 -0.37
C THR A 5 -1.65 6.49 -0.60
N THR A 6 -2.12 7.31 0.36
CA THR A 6 -2.06 8.76 0.30
C THR A 6 -1.40 9.40 1.53
N LYS A 7 -0.90 10.63 1.36
CA LYS A 7 -0.37 11.43 2.50
C LYS A 7 -1.43 11.74 3.56
N ASN A 8 -2.69 11.84 3.17
CA ASN A 8 -3.78 12.11 4.12
C ASN A 8 -4.08 10.88 4.98
N GLU A 9 -4.04 9.68 4.40
CA GLU A 9 -4.15 8.43 5.15
C GLU A 9 -2.98 8.24 6.11
N LEU A 10 -1.75 8.54 5.68
CA LEU A 10 -0.58 8.54 6.56
C LEU A 10 -0.80 9.44 7.78
N LYS A 11 -1.28 10.67 7.56
CA LYS A 11 -1.60 11.60 8.65
C LYS A 11 -2.71 11.08 9.56
N ALA A 12 -3.78 10.51 8.99
CA ALA A 12 -4.90 9.96 9.76
C ALA A 12 -4.46 8.78 10.64
N LEU A 13 -3.46 8.01 10.20
CA LEU A 13 -2.85 6.91 10.96
C LEU A 13 -1.71 7.37 11.89
N GLY A 14 -1.34 8.65 11.89
CA GLY A 14 -0.25 9.19 12.70
C GLY A 14 1.16 8.84 12.21
N TRP A 15 1.30 8.39 10.95
CA TRP A 15 2.59 8.02 10.38
C TRP A 15 3.35 9.27 9.93
N LYS A 16 4.60 9.42 10.40
CA LYS A 16 5.48 10.52 10.03
C LYS A 16 6.02 10.37 8.60
N SER A 17 6.39 9.14 8.23
CA SER A 17 6.93 8.78 6.91
C SER A 17 6.94 7.26 6.74
N PRO A 18 6.79 6.72 5.52
CA PRO A 18 7.03 5.30 5.26
C PRO A 18 8.53 4.99 5.18
N ASP A 19 8.95 3.85 5.72
CA ASP A 19 10.31 3.31 5.53
C ASP A 19 10.46 2.60 4.18
N VAL A 20 9.38 1.96 3.70
CA VAL A 20 9.32 1.24 2.44
C VAL A 20 8.09 1.69 1.66
N ILE A 21 8.26 1.93 0.37
CA ILE A 21 7.17 2.21 -0.57
C ILE A 21 7.12 1.08 -1.60
N LEU A 22 5.95 0.46 -1.71
CA LEU A 22 5.68 -0.57 -2.72
C LEU A 22 5.10 0.12 -3.95
N VAL A 23 5.75 -0.06 -5.10
CA VAL A 23 5.29 0.49 -6.39
C VAL A 23 5.02 -0.66 -7.34
N THR A 24 3.85 -0.67 -7.97
CA THR A 24 3.49 -1.62 -9.03
C THR A 24 3.06 -0.86 -10.28
N GLY A 25 3.48 -1.36 -11.45
CA GLY A 25 3.05 -0.85 -12.77
C GLY A 25 2.01 -1.75 -13.44
N ASP A 26 1.50 -2.74 -12.71
CA ASP A 26 0.45 -3.63 -13.22
C ASP A 26 -0.86 -2.85 -13.42
N THR A 27 -1.59 -3.17 -14.49
CA THR A 27 -2.89 -2.58 -14.80
C THR A 27 -4.03 -3.24 -14.04
N TYR A 28 -3.80 -4.44 -13.48
CA TYR A 28 -4.74 -5.10 -12.59
C TYR A 28 -4.47 -4.63 -11.16
N VAL A 29 -5.51 -4.19 -10.45
CA VAL A 29 -5.37 -3.64 -9.08
C VAL A 29 -5.60 -4.69 -7.99
N ASP A 30 -6.34 -5.75 -8.30
CA ASP A 30 -6.85 -6.70 -7.30
C ASP A 30 -6.52 -8.17 -7.61
N SER A 31 -5.59 -8.42 -8.53
CA SER A 31 -5.16 -9.79 -8.83
C SER A 31 -4.39 -10.38 -7.65
N PRO A 32 -4.73 -11.61 -7.18
CA PRO A 32 -3.99 -12.27 -6.11
C PRO A 32 -2.56 -12.65 -6.51
N PHE A 33 -2.21 -12.54 -7.79
CA PHE A 33 -0.85 -12.71 -8.29
C PHE A 33 0.03 -11.46 -8.13
N ILE A 34 -0.53 -10.34 -7.68
CA ILE A 34 0.21 -9.10 -7.47
C ILE A 34 0.83 -9.12 -6.08
N GLY A 35 2.17 -9.09 -6.03
CA GLY A 35 2.93 -9.10 -4.78
C GLY A 35 2.53 -7.97 -3.82
N VAL A 36 2.28 -6.76 -4.34
CA VAL A 36 1.84 -5.63 -3.51
C VAL A 36 0.49 -5.89 -2.83
N ALA A 37 -0.47 -6.50 -3.54
CA ALA A 37 -1.78 -6.85 -2.98
C ALA A 37 -1.69 -7.94 -1.91
N VAL A 38 -0.73 -8.87 -2.03
CA VAL A 38 -0.45 -9.87 -0.99
C VAL A 38 0.19 -9.22 0.24
N ILE A 39 1.21 -8.38 0.04
CA ILE A 39 1.91 -7.71 1.15
C ILE A 39 0.97 -6.78 1.93
N GLY A 40 0.10 -6.03 1.25
CA GLY A 40 -0.84 -5.12 1.91
C GLY A 40 -2.04 -5.78 2.59
N LYS A 41 -2.22 -7.10 2.44
CA LYS A 41 -3.29 -7.87 3.10
C LYS A 41 -2.89 -8.47 4.44
N VAL A 42 -1.61 -8.80 4.61
CA VAL A 42 -1.03 -9.35 5.86
C VAL A 42 -0.91 -8.24 6.89
#